data_AF-A4BES6-F1
#
_entry.id   AF-A4BES6-F1
#
_cell.length_a   1.000
_cell.length_b   1.000
_cell.length_c   1.000
_cell.angle_alpha   90.00
_cell.angle_beta   90.00
_cell.angle_gamma   90.00
#
_symmetry.space_group_name_H-M   'P 1'
#
loop_
_entity.id
_entity.type
_entity.pdbx_description
1 polymer ?
#
loop_
_entity_poly.entity_id
_entity_poly.type
_entity_poly.pdbx_seq_one_letter_code
_entity_poly.pdbx_strand_id
1 'polypeptide(L)'
;MKLALFSVVLLLFFATGVVTLLGIIKRLDIERKYLNALFSAFLLELTAAVLILFSSTDFFAESGLTPQESAQIAVIQEWFADASPDAIRQQLTEWQSQNQEAPASVELTQALDEATQQVSSLERTLEQKQQQIKWLEAELDTRREAVLRLSRLERQFLVRVADLNSKISEWGSSINFRWQPEDKRDVALMLQEAFKEIGFMPELEIPNDDPLLAHDILVRYQRSKDFKEVGFLTHQTVAFIVQDYLTSANAGVN
;
A
#
# COMPACT_ATOMS: atom_id res chain seq x y z
N MET A 1 17.13 2.11 -35.78
CA MET A 1 16.88 3.49 -35.31
C MET A 1 15.70 3.63 -34.34
N LYS A 2 14.54 3.00 -34.58
CA LYS A 2 13.34 3.12 -33.72
C LYS A 2 13.57 2.70 -32.25
N LEU A 3 14.34 1.64 -32.01
CA LEU A 3 14.60 1.09 -30.68
C LEU A 3 15.52 1.98 -29.82
N ALA A 4 16.49 2.65 -30.44
CA ALA A 4 17.37 3.60 -29.74
C ALA A 4 16.62 4.87 -29.35
N LEU A 5 15.79 5.41 -30.23
CA LEU A 5 14.98 6.60 -29.96
C LEU A 5 13.93 6.33 -28.87
N PHE A 6 13.30 5.14 -28.91
CA PHE A 6 12.40 4.68 -27.85
C PHE A 6 13.12 4.54 -26.49
N SER A 7 14.32 3.96 -26.48
CA SER A 7 15.11 3.79 -25.24
C SER A 7 15.52 5.14 -24.64
N VAL A 8 15.86 6.14 -25.47
CA VAL A 8 16.20 7.50 -25.01
C VAL A 8 15.00 8.20 -24.40
N VAL A 9 13.82 8.10 -25.04
CA VAL A 9 12.57 8.68 -24.49
C VAL A 9 12.19 8.01 -23.17
N LEU A 10 12.29 6.69 -23.08
CA LEU A 10 11.97 5.95 -21.86
C LEU A 10 12.93 6.31 -20.71
N LEU A 11 14.22 6.50 -21.01
CA LEU A 11 15.22 6.92 -20.03
C LEU A 11 14.96 8.36 -19.54
N LEU A 12 14.62 9.29 -20.44
CA LEU A 12 14.24 10.66 -20.07
C LEU A 12 12.97 10.69 -19.22
N PHE A 13 11.98 9.88 -19.58
CA PHE A 13 10.73 9.74 -18.83
C PHE A 13 11.00 9.19 -17.41
N PHE A 14 11.80 8.13 -17.30
CA PHE A 14 12.17 7.53 -16.02
C PHE A 14 12.95 8.53 -15.14
N ALA A 15 13.93 9.22 -15.70
CA ALA A 15 14.71 10.23 -14.97
C ALA A 15 13.82 11.37 -14.45
N THR A 16 12.88 11.83 -15.27
CA THR A 16 11.93 12.89 -14.90
C THR A 16 10.98 12.43 -13.79
N GLY A 17 10.50 11.19 -13.84
CA GLY A 17 9.69 10.59 -12.78
C GLY A 17 10.44 10.48 -11.45
N VAL A 18 11.70 10.03 -11.46
CA VAL A 18 12.55 9.91 -10.27
C VAL A 18 12.80 11.28 -9.62
N VAL A 19 13.14 12.31 -10.42
CA VAL A 19 13.38 13.67 -9.91
C VAL A 19 12.11 14.26 -9.31
N THR A 20 10.95 14.05 -9.95
CA THR A 20 9.65 14.53 -9.46
C THR A 20 9.27 13.85 -8.14
N LEU A 21 9.49 12.53 -8.03
CA LEU A 21 9.24 11.77 -6.80
C LEU A 21 10.14 12.23 -5.65
N LEU A 22 11.43 12.46 -5.92
CA LEU A 22 12.39 12.99 -4.94
C LEU A 22 12.01 14.40 -4.46
N GLY A 23 11.45 15.23 -5.34
CA GLY A 23 10.91 16.54 -5.01
C GLY A 23 9.65 16.47 -4.13
N ILE A 24 8.73 15.55 -4.40
CA ILE A 24 7.51 15.35 -3.58
C ILE A 24 7.86 14.86 -2.17
N ILE A 25 8.84 13.95 -2.04
CA ILE A 25 9.31 13.41 -0.75
C ILE A 25 10.17 14.45 0.02
N LYS A 26 10.38 15.66 -0.54
CA LYS A 26 11.25 16.73 0.00
C LYS A 26 12.70 16.29 0.25
N ARG A 27 13.16 15.27 -0.48
CA ARG A 27 14.57 14.84 -0.43
C ARG A 27 15.45 15.76 -1.28
N LEU A 28 14.85 16.47 -2.23
CA LEU A 28 15.41 17.60 -2.97
C LEU A 28 14.57 18.84 -2.70
N ASP A 29 15.21 19.93 -2.30
CA ASP A 29 14.54 21.19 -1.97
C ASP A 29 14.24 21.97 -3.27
N ILE A 30 13.13 21.60 -3.90
CA ILE A 30 12.64 22.21 -5.14
C ILE A 30 11.53 23.19 -4.78
N GLU A 31 11.63 24.44 -5.23
CA GLU A 31 10.56 25.41 -4.97
C GLU A 31 9.23 24.88 -5.56
N ARG A 32 8.15 25.00 -4.77
CA ARG A 32 6.83 24.42 -5.11
C ARG A 32 6.32 24.82 -6.50
N LYS A 33 6.70 26.00 -6.99
CA LYS A 33 6.34 26.48 -8.33
C LYS A 33 6.92 25.59 -9.44
N TYR A 34 8.17 25.15 -9.30
CA TYR A 34 8.82 24.26 -10.26
C TYR A 34 8.36 22.82 -10.10
N LEU A 35 8.07 22.37 -8.87
CA LEU A 35 7.54 21.03 -8.61
C LEU A 35 6.16 20.83 -9.29
N ASN A 36 5.26 21.82 -9.17
CA ASN A 36 3.94 21.75 -9.81
C ASN A 36 4.03 21.77 -11.34
N ALA A 37 4.98 22.53 -11.90
CA ALA A 37 5.23 22.55 -13.35
C ALA A 37 5.80 21.20 -13.84
N LEU A 38 6.79 20.64 -13.14
CA LEU A 38 7.37 19.32 -13.47
C LEU A 38 6.32 18.21 -13.37
N PHE A 39 5.53 18.21 -12.30
CA PHE A 39 4.48 17.22 -12.08
C PHE A 39 3.39 17.29 -13.16
N SER A 40 2.98 18.50 -13.53
CA SER A 40 1.98 18.69 -14.59
C SER A 40 2.51 18.27 -15.97
N ALA A 41 3.76 18.59 -16.27
CA ALA A 41 4.43 18.16 -17.50
C ALA A 41 4.55 16.63 -17.58
N PHE A 42 4.94 15.99 -16.47
CA PHE A 42 5.04 14.53 -16.37
C PHE A 42 3.68 13.84 -16.57
N LEU A 43 2.61 14.35 -15.95
CA LEU A 43 1.26 13.80 -16.14
C LEU A 43 0.77 13.95 -17.59
N LEU A 44 1.05 15.10 -18.21
CA LEU A 44 0.66 15.34 -19.61
C LEU A 44 1.43 14.40 -20.56
N GLU A 45 2.74 14.24 -20.34
CA GLU A 45 3.59 13.33 -21.10
C GLU A 45 3.15 11.86 -20.94
N LEU A 46 2.85 11.43 -19.71
CA LEU A 46 2.31 10.09 -19.45
C LEU A 46 0.99 9.87 -20.21
N THR A 47 0.08 10.84 -20.16
CA THR A 47 -1.23 10.74 -20.80
C THR A 47 -1.09 10.66 -22.33
N ALA A 48 -0.20 11.47 -22.91
CA ALA A 48 0.10 11.43 -24.35
C ALA A 48 0.74 10.10 -24.76
N ALA A 49 1.68 9.57 -23.96
CA ALA A 49 2.32 8.29 -24.21
C ALA A 49 1.31 7.12 -24.18
N VAL A 50 0.39 7.13 -23.21
CA VAL A 50 -0.69 6.13 -23.12
C VAL A 50 -1.63 6.24 -24.32
N LEU A 51 -2.03 7.45 -24.73
CA LEU A 51 -2.90 7.64 -25.90
C LEU A 51 -2.22 7.21 -27.22
N ILE A 52 -0.93 7.48 -27.38
CA ILE A 52 -0.16 7.06 -28.55
C ILE A 52 0.05 5.54 -28.54
N LEU A 53 0.29 4.93 -27.37
CA LEU A 53 0.35 3.48 -27.25
C LEU A 53 -1.00 2.88 -27.67
N PHE A 54 -2.11 3.36 -27.10
CA PHE A 54 -3.45 2.88 -27.43
C PHE A 54 -3.83 3.05 -28.90
N SER A 55 -3.37 4.11 -29.57
CA SER A 55 -3.66 4.33 -30.99
C SER A 55 -2.71 3.62 -31.96
N SER A 56 -1.54 3.18 -31.49
CA SER A 56 -0.54 2.47 -32.31
C SER A 56 -0.52 0.96 -32.10
N THR A 57 -1.26 0.45 -31.13
CA THR A 57 -1.45 -0.99 -30.96
C THR A 57 -2.76 -1.41 -31.62
N ASP A 58 -2.68 -2.35 -32.56
CA ASP A 58 -3.85 -2.95 -33.22
C ASP A 58 -4.54 -3.92 -32.24
N PHE A 59 -5.32 -3.39 -31.31
CA PHE A 59 -6.06 -4.21 -30.34
C PHE A 59 -7.20 -5.03 -30.98
N PHE A 60 -7.58 -4.69 -32.21
CA PHE A 60 -8.65 -5.32 -32.97
C PHE A 60 -8.28 -5.50 -34.46
N ALA A 61 -7.04 -5.88 -34.78
CA ALA A 61 -6.75 -6.35 -36.13
C ALA A 61 -7.62 -7.58 -36.43
N GLU A 62 -8.71 -7.35 -37.17
CA GLU A 62 -9.61 -8.37 -37.69
C GLU A 62 -8.79 -9.51 -38.30
N SER A 63 -9.14 -10.74 -37.95
CA SER A 63 -8.69 -11.96 -38.59
C SER A 63 -9.26 -12.07 -40.00
N GLY A 64 -8.94 -11.12 -40.86
CA GLY A 64 -9.22 -11.16 -42.29
C GLY A 64 -8.10 -11.90 -43.01
N LEU A 65 -8.48 -12.87 -43.85
CA LEU A 65 -7.55 -13.61 -44.71
C LEU A 65 -6.69 -12.63 -45.51
N THR A 66 -5.39 -12.82 -45.43
CA THR A 66 -4.41 -12.02 -46.16
C THR A 66 -4.60 -12.18 -47.69
N PRO A 67 -4.14 -11.21 -48.50
CA PRO A 67 -4.14 -11.33 -49.98
C PRO A 67 -3.42 -12.60 -50.48
N GLN A 68 -2.51 -13.14 -49.68
CA GLN A 68 -1.75 -14.36 -49.97
C GLN A 68 -2.58 -15.63 -49.71
N GLU A 69 -3.47 -15.63 -48.72
CA GLU A 69 -4.38 -16.75 -48.44
C GLU A 69 -5.55 -16.81 -49.43
N SER A 70 -6.06 -15.65 -49.85
CA SER A 70 -7.08 -15.57 -50.91
C SER A 70 -6.55 -16.03 -52.29
N ALA A 71 -5.28 -15.77 -52.60
CA ALA A 71 -4.62 -16.31 -53.79
C ALA A 71 -4.44 -17.85 -53.72
N GLN A 72 -4.17 -18.40 -52.54
CA GLN A 72 -4.04 -19.86 -52.35
C GLN A 72 -5.39 -20.57 -52.50
N ILE A 73 -6.49 -19.96 -52.04
CA ILE A 73 -7.85 -20.50 -52.21
C ILE A 73 -8.25 -20.54 -53.70
N ALA A 74 -7.85 -19.54 -54.49
CA ALA A 74 -8.10 -19.53 -55.93
C ALA A 74 -7.34 -20.63 -56.69
N VAL A 75 -6.08 -20.90 -56.31
CA VAL A 75 -5.28 -22.01 -56.87
C VAL A 75 -5.88 -23.37 -56.52
N ILE A 76 -6.40 -23.51 -55.30
CA ILE A 76 -7.10 -24.74 -54.87
C ILE A 76 -8.37 -24.95 -55.71
N GLN A 77 -9.16 -23.92 -55.96
CA GLN A 77 -10.36 -24.03 -56.80
C GLN A 77 -10.05 -24.41 -58.25
N GLU A 78 -8.93 -23.94 -58.81
CA GLU A 78 -8.48 -24.30 -60.15
C GLU A 78 -7.98 -25.75 -60.23
N TRP A 79 -7.31 -26.26 -59.20
CA TRP A 79 -6.91 -27.66 -59.08
C TRP A 79 -8.09 -28.65 -58.96
N PHE A 80 -9.25 -28.20 -58.48
CA PHE A 80 -10.44 -29.03 -58.33
C PHE A 80 -11.47 -28.88 -59.47
N ALA A 81 -11.19 -28.07 -60.49
CA ALA A 81 -12.12 -27.84 -61.60
C ALA A 81 -12.24 -29.04 -62.57
N ASP A 82 -11.18 -29.85 -62.72
CA ASP A 82 -11.11 -31.00 -63.65
C ASP A 82 -11.00 -32.38 -62.97
N ALA A 83 -11.02 -32.42 -61.64
CA ALA A 83 -10.83 -33.67 -60.90
C ALA A 83 -12.15 -34.45 -60.79
N SER A 84 -12.25 -35.56 -61.51
CA SER A 84 -13.40 -36.47 -61.34
C SER A 84 -13.41 -37.05 -59.92
N PRO A 85 -14.59 -37.23 -59.29
CA PRO A 85 -14.70 -37.75 -57.93
C PRO A 85 -13.99 -39.10 -57.70
N ASP A 86 -13.80 -39.88 -58.76
CA ASP A 86 -13.13 -41.18 -58.72
C ASP A 86 -11.60 -41.06 -58.66
N ALA A 87 -11.01 -40.05 -59.31
CA ALA A 87 -9.57 -39.76 -59.23
C ALA A 87 -9.17 -39.29 -57.81
N ILE A 88 -10.03 -38.47 -57.19
CA ILE A 88 -9.87 -38.00 -55.81
C ILE A 88 -9.94 -39.19 -54.84
N ARG A 89 -10.84 -40.14 -55.07
CA ARG A 89 -10.97 -41.34 -54.23
C ARG A 89 -9.75 -42.25 -54.32
N GLN A 90 -9.19 -42.45 -55.50
CA GLN A 90 -7.96 -43.24 -55.66
C GLN A 90 -6.76 -42.60 -54.96
N GLN A 91 -6.55 -41.29 -55.14
CA GLN A 91 -5.48 -40.56 -54.45
C GLN A 91 -5.65 -40.56 -52.93
N LEU A 92 -6.89 -40.43 -52.44
CA LEU A 92 -7.17 -40.49 -51.00
C LEU A 92 -6.86 -41.87 -50.41
N THR A 93 -7.08 -42.93 -51.18
CA THR A 93 -6.80 -44.32 -50.76
C THR A 93 -5.30 -44.63 -50.79
N GLU A 94 -4.56 -44.08 -51.77
CA GLU A 94 -3.09 -44.12 -51.81
C GLU A 94 -2.46 -43.32 -50.66
N TRP A 95 -2.98 -42.12 -50.37
CA TRP A 95 -2.52 -41.31 -49.24
C TRP A 95 -2.84 -41.95 -47.89
N GLN A 96 -4.01 -42.58 -47.73
CA GLN A 96 -4.39 -43.31 -46.51
C GLN A 96 -3.57 -44.58 -46.29
N SER A 97 -3.18 -45.28 -47.37
CA SER A 97 -2.28 -46.43 -47.25
C SER A 97 -0.82 -46.03 -47.01
N GLN A 98 -0.39 -44.85 -47.48
CA GLN A 98 0.93 -44.28 -47.15
C GLN A 98 1.01 -43.69 -45.72
N ASN A 99 -0.09 -43.17 -45.17
CA ASN A 99 -0.11 -42.53 -43.85
C ASN A 99 -0.71 -43.40 -42.73
N GLN A 100 -0.81 -44.72 -42.92
CA GLN A 100 -1.22 -45.65 -41.86
C GLN A 100 -0.16 -45.84 -40.74
N GLU A 101 0.99 -45.17 -40.83
CA GLU A 101 2.03 -45.13 -39.79
C GLU A 101 2.44 -43.69 -39.40
N ALA A 102 1.50 -42.81 -39.07
CA ALA A 102 1.86 -41.47 -38.58
C ALA A 102 1.86 -41.39 -37.04
N PRO A 103 2.98 -41.67 -36.33
CA PRO A 103 3.12 -41.39 -34.90
C PRO A 103 2.98 -39.88 -34.56
N ALA A 104 3.12 -39.00 -35.56
CA ALA A 104 3.06 -37.55 -35.40
C ALA A 104 1.68 -36.99 -34.99
N SER A 105 0.57 -37.67 -35.32
CA SER A 105 -0.77 -37.22 -34.91
C SER A 105 -1.08 -37.58 -33.44
N VAL A 106 -0.47 -38.66 -32.94
CA VAL A 106 -0.52 -39.09 -31.54
C VAL A 106 0.34 -38.18 -30.67
N GLU A 107 1.53 -37.80 -31.13
CA GLU A 107 2.40 -36.83 -30.44
C GLU A 107 1.77 -35.43 -30.35
N LEU A 108 1.11 -34.95 -31.42
CA LEU A 108 0.40 -33.66 -31.40
C LEU A 108 -0.81 -33.66 -30.46
N THR A 109 -1.54 -34.77 -30.37
CA THR A 109 -2.67 -34.89 -29.42
C THR A 109 -2.18 -35.00 -27.98
N GLN A 110 -1.10 -35.72 -27.71
CA GLN A 110 -0.45 -35.74 -26.39
C GLN A 110 0.08 -34.35 -25.98
N ALA A 111 0.74 -33.63 -26.89
CA ALA A 111 1.22 -32.28 -26.62
C ALA A 111 0.09 -31.28 -26.34
N LEU A 112 -1.06 -31.43 -27.01
CA LEU A 112 -2.25 -30.60 -26.77
C LEU A 112 -2.89 -30.91 -25.41
N ASP A 113 -2.96 -32.18 -25.02
CA ASP A 113 -3.46 -32.60 -23.70
C ASP A 113 -2.54 -32.09 -22.58
N GLU A 114 -1.22 -32.18 -22.74
CA GLU A 114 -0.24 -31.64 -21.81
C GLU A 114 -0.36 -30.12 -21.67
N ALA A 115 -0.49 -29.40 -22.79
CA ALA A 115 -0.69 -27.95 -22.78
C ALA A 115 -2.00 -27.57 -22.07
N THR A 116 -3.07 -28.33 -22.30
CA THR A 116 -4.38 -28.11 -21.66
C THR A 116 -4.30 -28.36 -20.14
N GLN A 117 -3.59 -29.40 -19.72
CA GLN A 117 -3.34 -29.65 -18.31
C GLN A 117 -2.52 -28.52 -17.67
N GLN A 118 -1.48 -28.03 -18.35
CA GLN A 118 -0.69 -26.89 -17.87
C GLN A 118 -1.56 -25.64 -17.70
N VAL A 119 -2.39 -25.29 -18.68
CA VAL A 119 -3.30 -24.15 -18.58
C VAL A 119 -4.22 -24.29 -17.37
N SER A 120 -4.84 -25.46 -17.17
CA SER A 120 -5.71 -25.69 -16.01
C SER A 120 -4.98 -25.56 -14.66
N SER A 121 -3.70 -25.94 -14.61
CA SER A 121 -2.88 -25.80 -13.40
C SER A 121 -2.51 -24.34 -13.12
N LEU A 122 -2.27 -23.56 -14.17
CA LEU A 122 -2.01 -22.12 -14.09
C LEU A 122 -3.26 -21.35 -13.67
N GLU A 123 -4.43 -21.72 -14.18
CA GLU A 123 -5.72 -21.15 -13.76
C GLU A 123 -5.96 -21.34 -12.26
N ARG A 124 -5.77 -22.58 -11.75
CA ARG A 124 -5.86 -22.85 -10.30
C ARG A 124 -4.87 -22.03 -9.49
N THR A 125 -3.64 -21.89 -10.00
CA THR A 125 -2.61 -21.07 -9.33
C THR A 125 -3.01 -19.59 -9.31
N LEU A 126 -3.59 -19.09 -10.41
CA LEU A 126 -4.06 -17.71 -10.52
C LEU A 126 -5.22 -17.45 -9.57
N GLU A 127 -6.18 -18.38 -9.45
CA GLU A 127 -7.26 -18.30 -8.46
C GLU A 127 -6.73 -18.28 -7.03
N GLN A 128 -5.79 -19.16 -6.70
CA GLN A 128 -5.13 -19.17 -5.38
C GLN A 128 -4.43 -17.84 -5.08
N LYS A 129 -3.71 -17.28 -6.06
CA LYS A 129 -3.03 -15.98 -5.90
C LYS A 129 -4.03 -14.84 -5.76
N GLN A 130 -5.14 -14.85 -6.48
CA GLN A 130 -6.21 -13.86 -6.33
C GLN A 130 -6.86 -13.93 -4.94
N GLN A 131 -7.10 -15.13 -4.42
CA GLN A 131 -7.61 -15.30 -3.05
C GLN A 131 -6.60 -14.79 -2.02
N GLN A 132 -5.30 -15.07 -2.22
CA GLN A 132 -4.24 -14.58 -1.35
C GLN A 132 -4.16 -13.04 -1.34
N ILE A 133 -4.30 -12.41 -2.51
CA ILE A 133 -4.33 -10.93 -2.63
C ILE A 133 -5.53 -10.37 -1.85
N LYS A 134 -6.73 -10.92 -2.04
CA LYS A 134 -7.93 -10.46 -1.31
C LYS A 134 -7.77 -10.56 0.20
N TRP A 135 -7.16 -11.65 0.68
CA TRP A 135 -6.88 -11.80 2.11
C TRP A 135 -5.87 -10.76 2.61
N LEU A 136 -4.78 -10.52 1.85
CA LEU A 136 -3.80 -9.49 2.19
C LEU A 136 -4.39 -8.08 2.19
N GLU A 137 -5.29 -7.77 1.26
CA GLU A 137 -6.00 -6.48 1.22
C GLU A 137 -6.85 -6.28 2.47
N ALA A 138 -7.61 -7.30 2.88
CA ALA A 138 -8.40 -7.25 4.11
C ALA A 138 -7.52 -7.08 5.37
N GLU A 139 -6.40 -7.79 5.44
CA GLU A 139 -5.43 -7.64 6.53
C GLU A 139 -4.79 -6.23 6.55
N LEU A 140 -4.49 -5.66 5.38
CA LEU A 140 -3.97 -4.29 5.30
C LEU A 140 -5.00 -3.26 5.78
N ASP A 141 -6.27 -3.44 5.45
CA ASP A 141 -7.33 -2.52 5.87
C ASP A 141 -7.60 -2.58 7.38
N THR A 142 -7.60 -3.79 7.97
CA THR A 142 -7.70 -3.92 9.44
C THR A 142 -6.52 -3.28 10.16
N ARG A 143 -5.29 -3.43 9.64
CA ARG A 143 -4.11 -2.74 10.17
C ARG A 143 -4.19 -1.23 10.03
N ARG A 144 -4.68 -0.72 8.89
CA ARG A 144 -4.90 0.73 8.70
C ARG A 144 -5.87 1.28 9.73
N GLU A 145 -6.98 0.57 9.99
CA GLU A 145 -7.95 0.99 11.01
C GLU A 145 -7.33 1.02 12.41
N ALA A 146 -6.53 0.01 12.76
CA ALA A 146 -5.80 -0.02 14.02
C ALA A 146 -4.83 1.18 14.15
N VAL A 147 -4.08 1.50 13.10
CA VAL A 147 -3.17 2.66 13.07
C VAL A 147 -3.94 3.97 13.24
N LEU A 148 -5.08 4.14 12.57
CA LEU A 148 -5.92 5.32 12.72
C LEU A 148 -6.47 5.46 14.15
N ARG A 149 -6.86 4.34 14.78
CA ARG A 149 -7.32 4.33 16.17
C ARG A 149 -6.20 4.74 17.13
N LEU A 150 -5.00 4.18 16.96
CA LEU A 150 -3.83 4.55 17.76
C LEU A 150 -3.49 6.04 17.59
N SER A 151 -3.48 6.56 16.36
CA SER A 151 -3.24 7.99 16.09
C SER A 151 -4.29 8.92 16.72
N ARG A 152 -5.54 8.47 16.86
CA ARG A 152 -6.58 9.24 17.58
C ARG A 152 -6.32 9.27 19.07
N LEU A 153 -5.98 8.13 19.67
CA LEU A 153 -5.65 8.03 21.09
C LEU A 153 -4.41 8.86 21.44
N GLU A 154 -3.37 8.80 20.60
CA GLU A 154 -2.16 9.63 20.74
C GLU A 154 -2.49 11.12 20.73
N ARG A 155 -3.33 11.56 19.78
CA ARG A 155 -3.78 12.96 19.75
C ARG A 155 -4.56 13.34 21.01
N GLN A 156 -5.43 12.46 21.51
CA GLN A 156 -6.19 12.73 22.73
C GLN A 156 -5.28 12.89 23.94
N PHE A 157 -4.29 12.02 24.10
CA PHE A 157 -3.29 12.14 25.16
C PHE A 157 -2.52 13.46 25.06
N LEU A 158 -1.95 13.77 23.89
CA LEU A 158 -1.17 14.99 23.68
C LEU A 158 -1.99 16.26 23.92
N VAL A 159 -3.27 16.28 23.53
CA VAL A 159 -4.19 17.39 23.83
C VAL A 159 -4.41 17.51 25.33
N ARG A 160 -4.66 16.40 26.05
CA ARG A 160 -4.83 16.42 27.51
C ARG A 160 -3.59 16.95 28.22
N VAL A 161 -2.40 16.51 27.80
CA VAL A 161 -1.15 16.96 28.41
C VAL A 161 -0.85 18.43 28.07
N ALA A 162 -1.22 18.90 26.89
CA ALA A 162 -1.15 20.32 26.55
C ALA A 162 -2.11 21.17 27.40
N ASP A 163 -3.33 20.69 27.65
CA ASP A 163 -4.30 21.36 28.53
C ASP A 163 -3.81 21.39 29.99
N LEU A 164 -3.27 20.27 30.47
CA LEU A 164 -2.62 20.19 31.78
C LEU A 164 -1.47 21.21 31.90
N ASN A 165 -0.67 21.36 30.84
CA ASN A 165 0.41 22.34 30.78
C ASN A 165 -0.11 23.80 30.79
N SER A 166 -1.24 24.05 30.11
CA SER A 166 -1.92 25.34 30.13
C SER A 166 -2.41 25.67 31.54
N LYS A 167 -3.07 24.73 32.22
CA LYS A 167 -3.57 24.91 33.59
C LYS A 167 -2.47 25.22 34.59
N ILE A 168 -1.26 24.68 34.44
CA ILE A 168 -0.12 25.07 35.30
C ILE A 168 0.14 26.57 35.21
N SER A 169 0.02 27.16 34.01
CA SER A 169 0.23 28.58 33.78
C SER A 169 -0.88 29.44 34.39
N GLU A 170 -2.13 28.95 34.39
CA GLU A 170 -3.27 29.61 35.03
C GLU A 170 -3.10 29.72 36.55
N TRP A 171 -2.52 28.68 37.16
CA TRP A 171 -2.24 28.63 38.60
C TRP A 171 -0.89 29.23 38.98
N GLY A 172 -0.11 29.74 38.01
CA GLY A 172 1.20 30.36 38.21
C GLY A 172 2.33 29.59 37.53
N SER A 173 3.29 29.08 38.32
CA SER A 173 4.44 28.31 37.83
C SER A 173 4.38 26.83 38.20
N SER A 174 3.54 26.49 39.17
CA SER A 174 3.37 25.12 39.66
C SER A 174 2.03 24.97 40.38
N ILE A 175 1.50 23.76 40.38
CA ILE A 175 0.25 23.42 41.08
C ILE A 175 0.58 22.58 42.31
N ASN A 176 0.19 23.07 43.48
CA ASN A 176 0.18 22.30 44.72
C ASN A 176 -1.25 21.81 45.00
N PHE A 177 -1.49 20.51 44.82
CA PHE A 177 -2.80 19.90 45.05
C PHE A 177 -3.28 19.91 46.51
N ARG A 178 -2.38 20.12 47.49
CA ARG A 178 -2.77 20.25 48.91
C ARG A 178 -3.33 21.62 49.24
N TRP A 179 -3.04 22.63 48.42
CA TRP A 179 -3.55 23.97 48.61
C TRP A 179 -4.80 24.16 47.76
N GLN A 180 -5.95 24.51 48.36
CA GLN A 180 -7.24 24.60 47.68
C GLN A 180 -7.55 23.37 46.80
N PRO A 181 -7.72 22.18 47.39
CA PRO A 181 -7.91 20.93 46.66
C PRO A 181 -9.19 20.95 45.81
N GLU A 182 -10.30 21.45 46.36
CA GLU A 182 -11.60 21.45 45.67
C GLU A 182 -11.56 22.19 44.33
N ASP A 183 -10.76 23.24 44.21
CA ASP A 183 -10.64 24.03 42.98
C ASP A 183 -9.74 23.36 41.93
N LYS A 184 -9.06 22.25 42.28
CA LYS A 184 -8.07 21.54 41.44
C LYS A 184 -8.50 20.13 41.06
N ARG A 185 -9.77 19.77 41.28
CA ARG A 185 -10.33 18.44 40.99
C ARG A 185 -10.23 18.07 39.50
N ASP A 186 -10.42 19.06 38.63
CA ASP A 186 -10.27 18.91 37.17
C ASP A 186 -8.81 18.61 36.76
N VAL A 187 -7.86 19.37 37.30
CA VAL A 187 -6.41 19.16 37.09
C VAL A 187 -5.99 17.80 37.65
N ALA A 188 -6.53 17.42 38.81
CA ALA A 188 -6.24 16.14 39.47
C ALA A 188 -6.68 14.97 38.60
N LEU A 189 -7.91 15.02 38.06
CA LEU A 189 -8.42 14.00 37.15
C LEU A 189 -7.55 13.90 35.88
N MET A 190 -7.23 15.03 35.24
CA MET A 190 -6.39 15.03 34.03
C MET A 190 -5.00 14.43 34.28
N LEU A 191 -4.39 14.75 35.42
CA LEU A 191 -3.10 14.22 35.80
C LEU A 191 -3.16 12.70 36.04
N GLN A 192 -4.19 12.22 36.74
CA GLN A 192 -4.39 10.79 36.97
C GLN A 192 -4.65 10.04 35.66
N GLU A 193 -5.47 10.58 34.76
CA GLU A 193 -5.68 10.01 33.42
C GLU A 193 -4.37 9.91 32.63
N ALA A 194 -3.54 10.98 32.67
CA ALA A 194 -2.23 10.95 32.03
C ALA A 194 -1.30 9.89 32.64
N PHE A 195 -1.28 9.75 33.97
CA PHE A 195 -0.49 8.71 34.63
C PHE A 195 -0.97 7.30 34.35
N LYS A 196 -2.28 7.12 34.18
CA LYS A 196 -2.87 5.85 33.77
C LYS A 196 -2.45 5.47 32.36
N GLU A 197 -2.50 6.42 31.42
CA GLU A 197 -2.16 6.18 30.02
C GLU A 197 -0.67 5.88 29.80
N ILE A 198 0.24 6.41 30.62
CA ILE A 198 1.66 6.03 30.59
C ILE A 198 1.99 4.74 31.36
N GLY A 199 0.99 4.09 31.95
CA GLY A 199 1.17 2.86 32.73
C GLY A 199 1.85 3.04 34.10
N PHE A 200 1.88 4.28 34.62
CA PHE A 200 2.43 4.54 35.96
C PHE A 200 1.44 4.18 37.08
N MET A 201 0.13 4.28 36.81
CA MET A 201 -0.90 3.80 37.72
C MET A 201 -1.21 2.31 37.48
N PRO A 202 -1.41 1.51 38.56
CA PRO A 202 -1.89 0.13 38.46
C PRO A 202 -3.15 -0.01 37.60
N GLU A 203 -3.29 -1.10 36.84
CA GLU A 203 -4.45 -1.34 35.95
C GLU A 203 -5.81 -1.29 36.67
N LEU A 204 -5.86 -1.66 37.95
CA LEU A 204 -7.07 -1.65 38.75
C LEU A 204 -7.41 -0.28 39.38
N GLU A 205 -6.46 0.66 39.39
CA GLU A 205 -6.68 2.00 39.93
C GLU A 205 -7.36 2.88 38.88
N ILE A 206 -8.59 3.32 39.17
CA ILE A 206 -9.40 4.14 38.25
C ILE A 206 -9.10 5.61 38.55
N PRO A 207 -8.74 6.42 37.54
CA PRO A 207 -8.61 7.86 37.71
C PRO A 207 -9.88 8.45 38.32
N ASN A 208 -9.71 9.26 39.35
CA ASN A 208 -10.78 10.01 39.99
C ASN A 208 -10.37 11.48 40.10
N ASP A 209 -11.27 12.29 40.66
CA ASP A 209 -11.06 13.72 40.81
C ASP A 209 -10.55 14.10 42.21
N ASP A 210 -9.96 13.15 42.96
CA ASP A 210 -9.36 13.37 44.28
C ASP A 210 -7.97 14.04 44.14
N PRO A 211 -7.82 15.31 44.56
CA PRO A 211 -6.56 16.04 44.48
C PRO A 211 -5.47 15.48 45.41
N LEU A 212 -5.84 14.88 46.54
CA LEU A 212 -4.87 14.30 47.47
C LEU A 212 -4.30 13.00 46.91
N LEU A 213 -5.13 12.18 46.28
CA LEU A 213 -4.66 11.01 45.55
C LEU A 213 -3.73 11.42 44.39
N ALA A 214 -4.13 12.44 43.61
CA ALA A 214 -3.30 12.98 42.53
C ALA A 214 -1.95 13.48 43.05
N HIS A 215 -1.91 14.14 44.22
CA HIS A 215 -0.68 14.55 44.88
C HIS A 215 0.22 13.35 45.22
N ASP A 216 -0.34 12.29 45.81
CA ASP A 216 0.44 11.12 46.22
C ASP A 216 1.01 10.36 45.01
N ILE A 217 0.22 10.24 43.94
CA ILE A 217 0.70 9.68 42.66
C ILE A 217 1.82 10.55 42.08
N LEU A 218 1.63 11.87 42.05
CA LEU A 218 2.62 12.82 41.57
C LEU A 218 3.94 12.72 42.33
N VAL A 219 3.90 12.68 43.66
CA VAL A 219 5.11 12.56 44.49
C VAL A 219 5.83 11.24 44.20
N ARG A 220 5.10 10.13 44.08
CA ARG A 220 5.68 8.84 43.71
C ARG A 220 6.36 8.90 42.34
N TYR A 221 5.71 9.53 41.36
CA TYR A 221 6.24 9.70 40.01
C TYR A 221 7.51 10.56 40.00
N GLN A 222 7.48 11.73 40.65
CA GLN A 222 8.62 12.62 40.70
C GLN A 222 9.82 11.99 41.40
N ARG A 223 9.59 11.16 42.43
CA ARG A 223 10.64 10.36 43.08
C ARG A 223 11.21 9.29 42.17
N SER A 224 10.39 8.60 41.37
CA SER A 224 10.90 7.60 40.42
C SER A 224 11.71 8.22 39.28
N LYS A 225 11.61 9.54 39.09
CA LYS A 225 12.35 10.35 38.11
C LYS A 225 13.44 11.23 38.74
N ASP A 226 13.78 11.02 40.01
CA ASP A 226 14.84 11.73 40.74
C ASP A 226 14.70 13.27 40.73
N PHE A 227 13.48 13.79 40.84
CA PHE A 227 13.25 15.23 40.97
C PHE A 227 13.79 15.77 42.30
N LYS A 228 14.43 16.96 42.26
CA LYS A 228 14.94 17.64 43.45
C LYS A 228 13.84 18.15 44.38
N GLU A 229 12.73 18.60 43.80
CA GLU A 229 11.55 19.10 44.50
C GLU A 229 10.35 18.25 44.09
N VAL A 230 9.55 17.83 45.08
CA VAL A 230 8.41 16.92 44.87
C VAL A 230 7.13 17.52 45.44
N GLY A 231 5.98 17.11 44.89
CA GLY A 231 4.65 17.51 45.35
C GLY A 231 4.07 18.72 44.64
N PHE A 232 4.79 19.29 43.68
CA PHE A 232 4.35 20.38 42.83
C PHE A 232 4.28 19.92 41.38
N LEU A 233 3.13 20.05 40.74
CA LEU A 233 3.01 19.77 39.31
C LEU A 233 3.58 20.95 38.53
N THR A 234 4.65 20.69 37.78
CA THR A 234 5.41 21.70 37.01
C THR A 234 5.46 21.35 35.54
N HIS A 235 5.80 22.33 34.68
CA HIS A 235 6.05 22.09 33.25
C HIS A 235 7.12 21.00 33.01
N GLN A 236 8.11 20.92 33.89
CA GLN A 236 9.11 19.85 33.83
C GLN A 236 8.48 18.48 34.04
N THR A 237 7.58 18.35 35.02
CA THR A 237 6.87 17.08 35.27
C THR A 237 6.06 16.67 34.05
N VAL A 238 5.34 17.62 33.43
CA VAL A 238 4.59 17.39 32.19
C VAL A 238 5.50 16.91 31.06
N ALA A 239 6.69 17.51 30.89
CA ALA A 239 7.64 17.08 29.88
C ALA A 239 8.10 15.61 30.07
N PHE A 240 8.34 15.20 31.31
CA PHE A 240 8.66 13.81 31.63
C PHE A 240 7.49 12.86 31.36
N ILE A 241 6.25 13.26 31.63
CA ILE A 241 5.05 12.49 31.30
C ILE A 241 4.96 12.25 29.79
N VAL A 242 5.21 13.29 28.97
CA VAL A 242 5.26 13.16 27.50
C VAL A 242 6.40 12.23 27.07
N GLN A 243 7.59 12.39 27.66
CA GLN A 243 8.73 11.54 27.33
C GLN A 243 8.45 10.06 27.63
N ASP A 244 7.84 9.77 28.78
CA ASP A 244 7.48 8.40 29.17
C ASP A 244 6.42 7.82 28.23
N TYR A 245 5.42 8.62 27.86
CA TYR A 245 4.41 8.22 26.88
C TYR A 245 5.04 7.85 25.53
N LEU A 246 5.94 8.69 25.02
CA LEU A 246 6.65 8.42 23.76
C LEU A 246 7.54 7.18 23.88
N THR A 247 8.12 6.94 25.06
CA THR A 247 8.96 5.76 25.31
C THR A 247 8.12 4.48 25.37
N SER A 248 6.97 4.50 26.06
CA SER A 248 6.06 3.36 26.14
C SER A 248 5.39 3.07 24.80
N ALA A 249 5.03 4.10 24.03
CA ALA A 249 4.48 3.95 22.69
C ALA A 249 5.47 3.27 21.73
N ASN A 250 6.77 3.61 21.81
CA ASN A 250 7.80 3.00 20.97
C ASN A 250 8.18 1.58 21.41
N ALA A 251 8.04 1.24 22.69
CA ALA A 251 8.35 -0.10 23.21
C ALA A 251 7.37 -1.18 22.73
N GLY A 252 6.14 -0.80 22.35
CA GLY A 252 5.11 -1.71 21.82
C GLY A 252 5.20 -2.00 20.31
N VAL A 253 6.25 -1.53 19.61
CA VAL A 253 6.41 -1.63 18.15
C VAL A 253 7.42 -2.73 17.73
N ASN A 254 7.94 -3.53 18.66
CA ASN A 254 8.86 -4.65 18.36
C ASN A 254 8.16 -6.00 18.33
#